data_AF-A0A955UB84-F1
#
_entry.id   AF-A0A955UB84-F1
#
_cell.length_a   1.000
_cell.length_b   1.000
_cell.length_c   1.000
_cell.angle_alpha   90.00
_cell.angle_beta   90.00
_cell.angle_gamma   90.00
#
_symmetry.space_group_name_H-M   'P 1'
#
loop_
_entity.id
_entity.type
_entity.pdbx_description
1 polymer ?
#
loop_
_entity_poly.entity_id
_entity_poly.type
_entity_poly.pdbx_seq_one_letter_code
_entity_poly.pdbx_strand_id
1 'polypeptide(L)' 'MRQTGIDEKAAAKGHKYLTLVCDLDEGTVKCTAENRKQENLDGYYAELAPKQSDGMEAVAMDM' A
#
# COMPACT_ATOMS: atom_id res chain seq x y z
N MET A 1 -7.59 6.44 8.28
CA MET A 1 -6.62 6.51 7.18
C MET A 1 -7.11 7.54 6.19
N ARG A 2 -6.57 8.76 6.25
CA ARG A 2 -6.87 9.83 5.29
C ARG A 2 -5.75 9.91 4.25
N GLN A 3 -4.53 9.62 4.65
CA GLN A 3 -3.36 9.62 3.79
C GLN A 3 -2.72 8.24 3.72
N THR A 4 -2.57 7.72 2.51
CA THR A 4 -1.97 6.41 2.23
C THR A 4 -0.65 6.59 1.51
N GLY A 5 0.40 5.89 1.93
CA GLY A 5 1.67 5.82 1.23
C GLY A 5 1.85 4.45 0.60
N ILE A 6 2.22 4.41 -0.67
CA ILE A 6 2.65 3.19 -1.36
C ILE A 6 4.13 3.34 -1.71
N ASP A 7 4.94 2.43 -1.18
CA ASP A 7 6.39 2.38 -1.41
C ASP A 7 6.80 1.00 -1.95
N GLU A 8 7.87 0.96 -2.74
CA GLU A 8 8.50 -0.29 -3.16
C GLU A 8 9.83 -0.50 -2.44
N LYS A 9 9.92 -1.60 -1.70
CA LYS A 9 11.15 -2.00 -1.04
C LYS A 9 11.71 -3.29 -1.61
N ALA A 10 12.94 -3.23 -2.09
CA ALA A 10 13.68 -4.44 -2.43
C ALA A 10 13.99 -5.23 -1.15
N ALA A 11 13.40 -6.42 -1.03
CA ALA A 11 13.64 -7.34 0.07
C ALA A 11 14.54 -8.49 -0.41
N ALA A 12 15.72 -8.61 0.18
CA ALA A 12 16.74 -9.61 -0.15
C ALA A 12 17.43 -9.45 -1.53
N LYS A 13 18.53 -10.19 -1.72
CA LYS A 13 19.25 -10.28 -2.99
C LYS A 13 18.41 -11.07 -3.99
N GLY A 14 18.22 -10.52 -5.20
CA GLY A 14 17.56 -11.21 -6.31
C GLY A 14 16.27 -10.57 -6.82
N HIS A 15 16.09 -9.25 -6.69
CA HIS A 15 14.97 -8.51 -7.30
C HIS A 15 13.57 -8.93 -6.80
N LYS A 16 13.44 -9.26 -5.51
CA LYS A 16 12.12 -9.34 -4.88
C LYS A 16 11.72 -7.96 -4.39
N TYR A 17 10.71 -7.39 -5.02
CA TYR A 17 10.14 -6.12 -4.63
C TYR A 17 8.91 -6.37 -3.75
N LEU A 18 8.86 -5.71 -2.61
CA LEU A 18 7.70 -5.65 -1.74
C LEU A 18 7.02 -4.31 -1.94
N THR A 19 5.72 -4.35 -2.21
CA THR A 19 4.85 -3.19 -2.15
C THR A 19 4.41 -3.01 -0.70
N LEU A 20 4.68 -1.86 -0.13
CA LEU A 20 4.30 -1.49 1.23
C LEU A 20 3.13 -0.51 1.15
N VAL A 21 2.06 -0.78 1.89
CA VAL A 21 0.98 0.17 2.11
C VAL A 21 1.05 0.69 3.54
N CYS A 22 1.26 1.99 3.66
CA CYS A 22 1.44 2.69 4.92
C CYS A 22 0.28 3.66 5.16
N ASP A 23 -0.20 3.72 6.40
CA ASP A 23 -1.02 4.83 6.87
C ASP A 23 -0.07 5.97 7.24
N LEU A 24 -0.13 7.07 6.49
CA LEU A 24 0.75 8.23 6.70
C LEU A 24 0.29 9.11 7.87
N ASP A 25 -0.96 8.97 8.32
CA ASP A 25 -1.45 9.68 9.50
C ASP A 25 -0.92 9.01 10.79
N GLU A 26 -0.94 7.67 10.84
CA GLU A 26 -0.46 6.90 12.00
C GLU A 26 1.03 6.49 11.92
N GLY A 27 1.65 6.57 10.73
CA GLY A 27 3.01 6.10 10.48
C GLY A 27 3.15 4.58 10.59
N THR A 28 2.08 3.82 10.32
CA THR A 28 2.05 2.36 10.47
C THR A 28 1.95 1.64 9.13
N VAL A 29 2.61 0.49 9.00
CA VAL A 29 2.46 -0.39 7.83
C VAL A 29 1.17 -1.17 7.99
N LYS A 30 0.23 -0.97 7.07
CA LYS A 30 -1.06 -1.67 7.06
C LYS A 30 -1.02 -2.95 6.23
N CYS A 31 -0.24 -2.99 5.17
CA CYS A 31 -0.12 -4.16 4.31
C CYS A 31 1.25 -4.24 3.66
N THR A 32 1.70 -5.48 3.41
CA THR A 32 2.84 -5.77 2.58
C THR A 32 2.40 -6.78 1.52
N ALA A 33 2.65 -6.47 0.25
CA ALA A 33 2.33 -7.34 -0.87
C ALA A 33 3.61 -7.65 -1.66
N GLU A 34 3.80 -8.91 -2.03
CA GLU A 34 4.93 -9.30 -2.88
C GLU A 34 4.65 -8.93 -4.35
N ASN A 35 5.59 -8.25 -4.99
CA ASN A 35 5.57 -7.74 -6.37
C ASN A 35 4.67 -6.51 -6.62
N ARG A 36 5.17 -5.64 -7.53
CA ARG A 36 4.49 -4.48 -8.12
C ARG A 36 3.43 -4.90 -9.15
N LYS A 37 2.50 -5.78 -8.77
CA LYS A 37 1.34 -6.08 -9.60
C LYS A 37 0.17 -5.24 -9.13
N GLN A 38 -0.36 -4.42 -10.02
CA GLN A 38 -1.59 -3.64 -9.80
C GLN A 38 -2.71 -4.54 -9.25
N GLU A 39 -2.80 -5.78 -9.75
CA GLU A 39 -3.74 -6.81 -9.29
C GLU A 39 -3.69 -7.08 -7.78
N ASN A 40 -2.51 -7.00 -7.16
CA ASN A 40 -2.36 -7.21 -5.70
C ASN A 40 -2.83 -5.99 -4.90
N LEU A 41 -2.65 -4.79 -5.44
CA LEU A 41 -3.18 -3.56 -4.84
C LEU A 41 -4.70 -3.47 -4.99
N ASP A 42 -5.23 -3.85 -6.16
CA ASP A 42 -6.68 -3.93 -6.39
C ASP A 42 -7.35 -4.88 -5.39
N GLY A 43 -6.73 -6.03 -5.09
CA GLY A 43 -7.19 -6.94 -4.03
C GLY A 43 -7.22 -6.27 -2.66
N TYR A 44 -6.15 -5.57 -2.28
CA TYR A 44 -6.08 -4.85 -1.00
C TYR A 44 -7.15 -3.75 -0.89
N TYR A 45 -7.36 -2.97 -1.96
CA TYR A 45 -8.39 -1.94 -2.02
C TYR A 45 -9.81 -2.52 -2.08
N ALA A 46 -10.00 -3.72 -2.63
CA ALA A 46 -11.28 -4.43 -2.61
C ALA A 46 -11.62 -5.00 -1.22
N GLU A 47 -10.61 -5.38 -0.44
CA GLU A 47 -10.76 -5.87 0.95
C GLU A 47 -10.91 -4.73 1.98
N LEU A 48 -10.60 -3.49 1.60
CA LEU A 48 -10.81 -2.32 2.46
C LEU A 48 -12.31 -2.11 2.71
N ALA A 49 -12.68 -1.96 3.98
CA ALA A 49 -14.06 -1.68 4.33
C ALA A 49 -14.51 -0.35 3.68
N PRO A 50 -15.78 -0.22 3.26
CA PRO A 50 -16.28 0.99 2.60
C PRO A 50 -16.00 2.29 3.38
N LYS A 51 -16.01 2.22 4.72
CA LYS A 51 -15.69 3.35 5.60
C LYS A 51 -14.21 3.79 5.55
N GLN A 52 -13.31 2.88 5.21
CA GLN A 52 -11.88 3.17 5.12
C GLN A 52 -11.52 3.77 3.76
N SER A 53 -12.22 3.36 2.69
CA SER A 53 -12.07 3.95 1.36
C SER A 53 -12.73 5.33 1.24
N ASP A 54 -13.92 5.53 1.82
CA ASP A 54 -14.59 6.86 1.87
C ASP A 54 -13.75 7.92 2.62
N GLY A 55 -12.91 7.46 3.57
CA GLY A 55 -12.06 8.33 4.37
C GLY A 55 -10.71 8.67 3.74
N MET A 56 -10.32 8.01 2.64
CA MET A 56 -9.04 8.28 1.97
C MET A 56 -9.11 9.55 1.14
N GLU A 57 -8.28 10.52 1.48
CA GLU A 57 -8.19 11.83 0.84
C GLU A 57 -7.00 11.92 -0.12
N ALA A 58 -5.92 11.18 0.16
CA ALA A 58 -4.72 11.21 -0.66
C ALA A 58 -3.98 9.87 -0.66
N VAL A 59 -3.36 9.54 -1.80
CA VAL A 59 -2.43 8.42 -1.95
C VAL A 59 -1.11 8.96 -2.52
N ALA A 60 -0.02 8.82 -1.77
CA ALA A 60 1.33 9.10 -2.25
C ALA A 60 1.95 7.81 -2.78
N MET A 61 2.43 7.82 -4.02
CA MET A 61 3.10 6.68 -4.64
C MET A 61 4.47 7.12 -5.14
N ASP A 62 5.52 6.37 -4.82
CA ASP A 62 6.84 6.54 -5.46
C ASP A 62 6.82 5.86 -6.84
N MET A 63 7.35 6.52 -7.88
CA MET A 63 7.19 6.15 -9.30
C MET A 63 8.46 5.55 -9.90
#